data_AF-A0A5D4S7K4-F1
#
_entry.id   AF-A0A5D4S7K4-F1
#
_cell.length_a   1.000
_cell.length_b   1.000
_cell.length_c   1.000
_cell.angle_alpha   90.00
_cell.angle_beta   90.00
_cell.angle_gamma   90.00
#
_symmetry.space_group_name_H-M   'P 1'
#
loop_
_entity.id
_entity.type
_entity.pdbx_description
1 polymer ?
#
loop_
_entity_poly.entity_id
_entity_poly.type
_entity_poly.pdbx_seq_one_letter_code
_entity_poly.pdbx_strand_id
1 'polypeptide(L)' 'MFFRKKDRLKKQYDAKLMETTEDCKNRWAKQKSLVDKSVDPSEEVICQLKIAEAKYLFLLREVRTRMVKK' A
#
# COMPACT_ATOMS: atom_id res chain seq x y z
N MET A 1 -31.35 -4.31 13.85
CA MET A 1 -30.72 -4.95 12.67
C MET A 1 -29.70 -4.06 11.93
N PHE A 2 -29.46 -2.80 12.34
CA PHE A 2 -28.56 -1.85 11.64
C PHE A 2 -27.05 -2.00 11.97
N PHE A 3 -26.70 -2.39 13.20
CA PHE A 3 -25.29 -2.51 13.62
C PHE A 3 -24.55 -3.68 12.96
N ARG A 4 -25.25 -4.77 12.60
CA ARG A 4 -24.68 -5.92 11.88
C ARG A 4 -24.23 -5.57 10.46
N LYS A 5 -24.93 -4.66 9.77
CA LYS A 5 -24.54 -4.19 8.42
C LYS A 5 -23.26 -3.35 8.47
N LYS A 6 -23.12 -2.51 9.51
CA LYS A 6 -21.94 -1.67 9.74
C LYS A 6 -20.67 -2.50 9.98
N ASP A 7 -20.78 -3.57 10.77
CA ASP A 7 -19.64 -4.45 11.04
C ASP A 7 -19.21 -5.25 9.80
N ARG A 8 -20.17 -5.70 8.98
CA ARG A 8 -19.88 -6.32 7.68
C ARG A 8 -19.15 -5.37 6.73
N LEU A 9 -19.60 -4.12 6.64
CA LEU A 9 -18.98 -3.10 5.80
C LEU A 9 -17.54 -2.82 6.26
N LYS A 10 -17.32 -2.68 7.57
CA LYS A 10 -15.98 -2.47 8.15
C LYS A 10 -15.02 -3.59 7.74
N LYS A 11 -15.44 -4.86 7.87
CA LYS A 11 -14.62 -6.02 7.46
C LYS A 11 -14.28 -6.01 5.96
N GLN A 12 -15.22 -5.60 5.10
CA GLN A 12 -14.97 -5.49 3.67
C GLN A 12 -13.91 -4.44 3.33
N TYR A 13 -13.98 -3.26 3.97
CA TYR A 13 -12.98 -2.22 3.76
C TYR A 13 -11.63 -2.54 4.37
N ASP A 14 -11.58 -3.29 5.47
CA ASP A 14 -10.33 -3.79 6.04
C ASP A 14 -9.67 -4.80 5.10
N ALA A 15 -10.44 -5.72 4.50
CA ALA A 15 -9.93 -6.64 3.48
C ALA A 15 -9.42 -5.89 2.24
N LYS A 16 -10.18 -4.91 1.76
CA LYS A 16 -9.77 -4.08 0.61
C LYS A 16 -8.51 -3.26 0.90
N LEU A 17 -8.34 -2.78 2.14
CA LEU A 17 -7.13 -2.08 2.56
C LEU A 17 -5.91 -3.01 2.49
N MET A 18 -6.04 -4.26 2.97
CA MET A 18 -4.97 -5.25 2.89
C MET A 18 -4.60 -5.57 1.44
N GLU A 19 -5.59 -5.80 0.58
CA GLU A 19 -5.40 -6.05 -0.85
C GLU A 19 -4.66 -4.89 -1.53
N THR A 20 -5.12 -3.66 -1.32
CA THR A 20 -4.50 -2.45 -1.87
C THR A 20 -3.07 -2.25 -1.38
N THR A 21 -2.79 -2.63 -0.13
CA THR A 21 -1.45 -2.53 0.47
C THR A 21 -0.49 -3.52 -0.19
N GLU A 22 -0.93 -4.75 -0.43
CA GLU A 22 -0.11 -5.77 -1.11
C GLU A 22 0.14 -5.39 -2.58
N ASP A 23 -0.86 -4.84 -3.27
CA ASP A 23 -0.69 -4.33 -4.63
C ASP A 23 0.33 -3.19 -4.69
N CYS A 24 0.28 -2.24 -3.75
CA CYS A 24 1.25 -1.16 -3.66
C CYS A 24 2.67 -1.67 -3.39
N LYS A 25 2.80 -2.67 -2.50
CA LYS A 25 4.08 -3.33 -2.22
C LYS A 25 4.64 -3.99 -3.47
N ASN A 26 3.83 -4.75 -4.19
CA ASN A 26 4.24 -5.44 -5.43
C ASN A 26 4.66 -4.46 -6.51
N ARG A 27 3.91 -3.36 -6.67
CA ARG A 27 4.25 -2.29 -7.61
C ARG A 27 5.57 -1.62 -7.26
N TRP A 28 5.77 -1.24 -6.00
CA TRP A 28 7.01 -0.65 -5.53
C TRP A 28 8.19 -1.61 -5.71
N ALA A 29 8.04 -2.88 -5.31
CA ALA A 29 9.10 -3.89 -5.47
C ALA A 29 9.49 -4.10 -6.95
N LYS A 30 8.50 -4.12 -7.84
CA LYS A 30 8.74 -4.21 -9.30
C LYS A 30 9.49 -2.98 -9.82
N GLN A 31 9.04 -1.77 -9.45
CA GLN A 31 9.72 -0.53 -9.84
C GLN A 31 11.14 -0.48 -9.30
N LYS A 32 11.33 -0.87 -8.03
CA LYS A 32 12.64 -0.94 -7.39
C LYS A 32 13.58 -1.89 -8.14
N SER A 33 13.12 -3.11 -8.44
CA SER A 33 13.93 -4.07 -9.19
C SER A 33 14.29 -3.57 -10.61
N LEU A 34 13.47 -2.75 -11.25
CA LEU A 34 13.79 -2.17 -12.55
C LEU A 34 14.84 -1.07 -12.42
N VAL A 35 14.72 -0.21 -11.41
CA VAL A 35 15.69 0.85 -11.11
C VAL A 35 17.04 0.27 -10.72
N ASP A 36 17.07 -0.75 -9.86
CA ASP A 36 18.31 -1.42 -9.41
C ASP A 36 19.08 -2.10 -10.56
N LYS A 37 18.38 -2.49 -11.64
CA LYS A 37 18.98 -3.07 -12.85
C LYS A 37 19.38 -2.01 -13.88
N SER A 38 18.98 -0.76 -13.67
CA SER A 38 19.30 0.36 -14.57
C SER A 38 20.70 0.89 -14.25
N VAL A 39 21.51 1.08 -15.29
CA VAL A 39 22.86 1.64 -15.14
C VAL A 39 22.81 3.15 -14.84
N ASP A 40 21.83 3.86 -15.40
CA ASP A 40 21.58 5.28 -15.15
C ASP A 40 20.06 5.58 -15.16
N PRO A 41 19.37 5.40 -14.01
CA PRO A 41 17.96 5.73 -13.91
C PRO A 41 17.75 7.25 -13.88
N SER A 42 16.89 7.75 -14.77
CA SER A 42 16.48 9.16 -14.78
C SER A 42 15.92 9.62 -13.42
N GLU A 43 16.15 10.89 -13.08
CA GLU A 43 15.66 11.52 -11.86
C GLU A 43 14.13 11.38 -11.70
N GLU A 44 13.38 11.44 -12.80
CA GLU A 44 11.92 11.23 -12.77
C GLU A 44 11.58 9.82 -12.26
N VAL A 45 12.30 8.80 -12.71
CA VAL A 45 12.07 7.41 -12.31
C VAL A 45 12.39 7.22 -10.83
N ILE A 46 13.46 7.85 -10.32
CA ILE A 46 13.81 7.86 -8.91
C ILE A 46 12.71 8.55 -8.08
N CYS A 47 12.19 9.69 -8.55
CA CYS A 47 11.08 10.39 -7.91
C CYS A 47 9.81 9.52 -7.87
N GLN A 48 9.46 8.86 -8.98
CA GLN A 48 8.32 7.95 -9.03
C GLN A 48 8.49 6.76 -8.09
N LEU A 49 9.70 6.21 -7.95
CA LEU A 49 10.00 5.14 -7.01
C LEU A 49 9.77 5.59 -5.56
N LYS A 50 10.28 6.78 -5.19
CA LYS A 50 10.07 7.37 -3.85
C LYS A 50 8.58 7.64 -3.57
N ILE A 51 7.82 8.09 -4.56
CA ILE A 51 6.37 8.29 -4.42
C ILE A 51 5.67 6.95 -4.18
N ALA A 52 6.05 5.89 -4.90
CA ALA A 52 5.49 4.56 -4.69
C ALA A 52 5.83 4.01 -3.30
N GLU A 53 7.06 4.22 -2.82
CA GLU A 53 7.49 3.87 -1.47
C GLU A 53 6.67 4.60 -0.40
N ALA A 54 6.50 5.92 -0.54
CA ALA A 54 5.73 6.73 0.40
C ALA A 54 4.27 6.26 0.49
N LYS A 55 3.64 5.90 -0.64
CA LYS A 55 2.28 5.33 -0.67
C LYS A 55 2.20 4.01 0.08
N TYR A 56 3.16 3.11 -0.15
CA TYR A 56 3.22 1.82 0.55
C TYR A 56 3.39 2.01 2.07
N LEU A 57 4.34 2.86 2.49
CA LEU A 57 4.58 3.15 3.91
C LEU A 57 3.36 3.79 4.59
N PHE A 58 2.64 4.67 3.89
CA PHE A 58 1.40 5.25 4.39
C PHE A 58 0.34 4.17 4.63
N LEU A 59 0.11 3.29 3.66
CA LEU A 59 -0.86 2.19 3.79
C LEU A 59 -0.47 1.20 4.90
N LEU A 60 0.81 0.90 5.06
CA LEU A 60 1.30 0.09 6.20
C LEU A 60 0.97 0.72 7.55
N ARG A 61 1.13 2.04 7.69
CA ARG A 61 0.77 2.77 8.93
C ARG A 61 -0.73 2.69 9.20
N GLU A 62 -1.56 2.83 8.17
CA GLU A 62 -3.01 2.70 8.28
C GLU A 62 -3.43 1.29 8.69
N VAL A 63 -2.86 0.25 8.06
CA VAL A 63 -3.10 -1.15 8.42
C VAL A 63 -2.74 -1.41 9.88
N ARG A 64 -1.56 -0.96 10.33
CA ARG A 64 -1.14 -1.09 11.74
C ARG A 64 -2.12 -0.40 12.69
N THR A 65 -2.53 0.83 12.37
CA THR A 65 -3.47 1.60 13.19
C THR A 65 -4.82 0.89 13.32
N ARG A 66 -5.31 0.26 12.24
CA ARG A 66 -6.56 -0.50 12.25
C ARG A 66 -6.46 -1.83 12.98
N MET A 67 -5.32 -2.52 12.93
CA MET A 67 -5.10 -3.75 13.71
C MET A 67 -4.98 -3.45 15.21
N VAL A 68 -4.30 -2.39 15.61
CA VAL A 68 -4.15 -2.01 17.03
C VAL A 68 -5.47 -1.51 17.65
N LYS A 69 -6.36 -0.92 16.84
CA LYS A 69 -7.70 -0.49 17.29
C LYS A 69 -8.75 -1.61 17.35
N LYS A 70 -8.41 -2.84 16.93
CA LYS A 70 -9.33 -3.96 16.84
C LYS A 70 -9.23 -4.84 18.07
#